data_AF-A0A2V2SIL2-F1
#
_entry.id   AF-A0A2V2SIL2-F1
#
_cell.length_a   1.000
_cell.length_b   1.000
_cell.length_c   1.000
_cell.angle_alpha   90.00
_cell.angle_beta   90.00
_cell.angle_gamma   90.00
#
_symmetry.space_group_name_H-M   'P 1'
#
loop_
_entity.id
_entity.type
_entity.pdbx_description
1 polymer ?
#
loop_
_entity_poly.entity_id
_entity_poly.type
_entity_poly.pdbx_seq_one_letter_code
_entity_poly.pdbx_strand_id
1 'polypeptide(L)'
;MLSIPKRFQLVGGPYRAPRVPKSGCLRCAMRGWTPVDGYTDAPISWPAKWGRSPLLCGDLIRAVRREAKPVVAYHWGVSIITVYKWRKVLGVKEWNEGSSKLLRYARMAGEAGRGSSNAMVMAANPRRRSARFRRLMKKRALARIKRTGSLDVKRRRPWTAEENKLLGRLTDDEAAARTGRTRRAVLTRRRRLGVKCPTCSWAHWTADQTQLLGTMPDRELAQRLGHTTPSIAIKRRRLRIPAFRRGEQQTN
;
A
#
# COMPACT_ATOMS: atom_id res chain seq x y z
N MET A 1 -27.76 3.95 22.14
CA MET A 1 -26.63 4.27 21.23
C MET A 1 -25.46 3.35 21.55
N LEU A 2 -24.85 2.69 20.56
CA LEU A 2 -23.64 1.90 20.81
C LEU A 2 -22.50 2.83 21.24
N SER A 3 -21.94 2.62 22.42
CA SER A 3 -20.81 3.38 22.94
C SER A 3 -19.59 3.24 22.01
N ILE A 4 -18.94 4.36 21.69
CA ILE A 4 -17.76 4.36 20.82
C ILE A 4 -16.59 3.74 21.61
N PRO A 5 -15.94 2.67 21.10
CA PRO A 5 -14.85 2.03 21.82
C PRO A 5 -13.72 3.02 22.14
N LYS A 6 -13.11 2.92 23.34
CA LYS A 6 -12.05 3.84 23.81
C LYS A 6 -10.93 4.04 22.77
N ARG A 7 -10.54 2.98 22.04
CA ARG A 7 -9.54 3.01 20.96
C ARG A 7 -9.87 3.97 19.81
N PHE A 8 -11.15 4.21 19.55
CA PHE A 8 -11.64 5.02 18.42
C PHE A 8 -12.16 6.39 18.83
N GLN A 9 -11.85 6.85 20.05
CA GLN A 9 -12.20 8.20 20.48
C GLN A 9 -11.44 9.25 19.68
N LEU A 10 -12.16 10.28 19.22
CA LEU A 10 -11.60 11.42 18.52
C LEU A 10 -10.71 12.27 19.45
N VAL A 11 -9.83 13.07 18.86
CA VAL A 11 -8.97 14.03 19.57
C VAL A 11 -9.42 15.46 19.28
N GLY A 12 -9.61 15.80 18.01
CA GLY A 12 -9.96 17.14 17.55
C GLY A 12 -11.42 17.31 17.13
N GLY A 13 -12.29 16.34 17.47
CA GLY A 13 -13.72 16.44 17.21
C GLY A 13 -14.42 17.50 18.07
N PRO A 14 -15.71 17.78 17.82
CA PRO A 14 -16.58 17.10 16.85
C PRO A 14 -16.32 17.53 15.40
N TYR A 15 -16.63 16.63 14.46
CA TYR A 15 -16.52 16.89 13.02
C TYR A 15 -17.91 16.86 12.38
N ARG A 16 -18.23 17.83 11.52
CA ARG A 16 -19.55 18.00 10.91
C ARG A 16 -19.51 17.81 9.39
N ALA A 17 -20.53 17.14 8.87
CA ALA A 17 -20.71 16.98 7.44
C ALA A 17 -20.94 18.34 6.76
N PRO A 18 -20.31 18.60 5.60
CA PRO A 18 -20.58 19.82 4.85
C PRO A 18 -22.01 19.78 4.30
N ARG A 19 -22.65 20.94 4.23
CA ARG A 19 -23.94 21.10 3.54
C ARG A 19 -23.71 20.88 2.04
N VAL A 20 -24.57 20.07 1.42
CA VAL A 20 -24.55 19.84 -0.02
C VAL A 20 -25.30 21.00 -0.69
N PRO A 21 -24.67 21.76 -1.60
CA PRO A 21 -25.35 22.84 -2.32
C PRO A 21 -26.48 22.31 -3.20
N LYS A 22 -27.37 23.20 -3.66
CA LYS A 22 -28.46 22.86 -4.60
C LYS A 22 -27.95 22.21 -5.90
N SER A 23 -26.72 22.52 -6.32
CA SER A 23 -26.07 21.88 -7.47
C SER A 23 -25.78 20.39 -7.27
N GLY A 24 -25.92 19.86 -6.05
CA GLY A 24 -25.68 18.46 -5.72
C GLY A 24 -24.21 18.05 -5.76
N CYS A 25 -23.26 18.98 -5.94
CA CYS A 25 -21.85 18.68 -6.14
C CYS A 25 -20.97 19.25 -5.02
N LEU A 26 -19.93 18.50 -4.65
CA LEU A 26 -18.89 18.93 -3.70
C LEU A 26 -17.49 18.72 -4.29
N ARG A 27 -16.56 19.62 -3.97
CA ARG A 27 -15.15 19.48 -4.35
C ARG A 27 -14.44 18.50 -3.42
N CYS A 28 -14.17 17.30 -3.92
CA CYS A 28 -13.40 16.27 -3.23
C CYS A 28 -11.91 16.44 -3.51
N ALA A 29 -11.08 16.58 -2.49
CA ALA A 29 -9.64 16.79 -2.64
C ALA A 29 -8.92 15.68 -3.44
N MET A 30 -9.49 14.46 -3.49
CA MET A 30 -8.94 13.35 -4.27
C MET A 30 -9.58 13.18 -5.67
N ARG A 31 -10.76 13.77 -5.93
CA ARG A 31 -11.57 13.48 -7.13
C ARG A 31 -12.01 14.73 -7.91
N GLY A 32 -11.72 15.93 -7.40
CA GLY A 32 -12.27 17.16 -7.93
C GLY A 32 -13.77 17.30 -7.65
N TRP A 33 -14.46 18.06 -8.50
CA TRP A 33 -15.91 18.23 -8.44
C TRP A 33 -16.61 16.89 -8.61
N THR A 34 -17.38 16.49 -7.60
CA THR A 34 -18.02 15.19 -7.56
C THR A 34 -19.49 15.34 -7.17
N PRO A 35 -20.43 14.75 -7.95
CA PRO A 35 -21.83 14.70 -7.56
C PRO A 35 -22.01 13.82 -6.31
N VAL A 36 -22.85 14.30 -5.40
CA VAL A 36 -23.26 13.60 -4.19
C VAL A 36 -24.52 12.81 -4.52
N ASP A 37 -24.46 11.49 -4.39
CA ASP A 37 -25.59 10.59 -4.69
C ASP A 37 -26.07 9.83 -3.43
N GLY A 38 -25.66 10.29 -2.26
CA GLY A 38 -26.12 9.77 -0.97
C GLY A 38 -25.14 10.06 0.17
N TYR A 39 -25.37 9.39 1.29
CA TYR A 39 -24.57 9.51 2.50
C TYR A 39 -24.02 8.16 2.94
N THR A 40 -22.85 8.17 3.59
CA THR A 40 -22.30 6.96 4.20
C THR A 40 -23.03 6.58 5.47
N ASP A 41 -23.40 5.30 5.57
CA ASP A 41 -23.94 4.68 6.78
C ASP A 41 -22.83 4.39 7.80
N ALA A 42 -22.22 5.42 8.39
CA ALA A 42 -21.09 5.32 9.32
C ALA A 42 -21.37 6.15 10.60
N PRO A 43 -20.62 5.95 11.70
CA PRO A 43 -20.81 6.74 12.92
C PRO A 43 -20.87 8.25 12.68
N ILE A 44 -20.04 8.76 11.76
CA ILE A 44 -20.19 10.09 11.19
C ILE A 44 -20.73 9.96 9.77
N SER A 45 -22.01 10.26 9.59
CA SER A 45 -22.66 10.30 8.28
C SER A 45 -22.01 11.38 7.40
N TRP A 46 -21.70 11.04 6.15
CA TRP A 46 -20.92 11.91 5.27
C TRP A 46 -21.36 11.85 3.81
N PRO A 47 -21.38 12.97 3.07
CA PRO A 47 -21.67 12.99 1.64
C PRO A 47 -20.79 12.02 0.85
N ALA A 48 -21.41 11.22 -0.01
CA ALA A 48 -20.77 10.10 -0.66
C ALA A 48 -21.04 10.06 -2.16
N LYS A 49 -20.10 9.44 -2.88
CA LYS A 49 -20.30 8.91 -4.24
C LYS A 49 -20.63 7.41 -4.15
N TRP A 50 -21.51 6.96 -5.04
CA TRP A 50 -22.11 5.64 -5.10
C TRP A 50 -22.79 5.19 -3.79
N GLY A 51 -23.27 6.15 -3.00
CA GLY A 51 -23.87 5.95 -1.68
C GLY A 51 -22.95 5.25 -0.67
N ARG A 52 -21.63 5.21 -0.93
CA ARG A 52 -20.71 4.40 -0.12
C ARG A 52 -19.31 4.97 0.06
N SER A 53 -18.80 5.75 -0.89
CA SER A 53 -17.46 6.31 -0.80
C SER A 53 -17.57 7.76 -0.34
N PRO A 54 -17.19 8.10 0.90
CA PRO A 54 -17.23 9.48 1.35
C PRO A 54 -16.33 10.37 0.49
N LEU A 55 -16.75 11.63 0.34
CA LEU A 55 -16.00 12.67 -0.35
C LEU A 55 -14.99 13.31 0.60
N LEU A 56 -13.73 13.41 0.17
CA LEU A 56 -12.67 13.99 0.96
C LEU A 56 -12.76 15.52 0.91
N CYS A 57 -13.59 16.13 1.75
CA CYS A 57 -13.85 17.56 1.82
C CYS A 57 -14.10 18.01 3.27
N GLY A 58 -14.19 19.32 3.50
CA GLY A 58 -14.59 19.90 4.80
C GLY A 58 -13.88 19.29 6.01
N ASP A 59 -14.65 18.96 7.04
CA ASP A 59 -14.12 18.44 8.31
C ASP A 59 -13.43 17.08 8.20
N LEU A 60 -13.74 16.28 7.19
CA LEU A 60 -13.01 15.05 6.95
C LEU A 60 -11.54 15.34 6.60
N ILE A 61 -11.23 16.45 5.93
CA ILE A 61 -9.83 16.86 5.70
C ILE A 61 -9.16 17.20 7.04
N ARG A 62 -9.85 17.93 7.92
CA ARG A 62 -9.37 18.27 9.26
C ARG A 62 -9.10 17.01 10.08
N ALA A 63 -10.04 16.07 10.08
CA ALA A 63 -9.92 14.79 10.76
C ALA A 63 -8.76 13.94 10.22
N VAL A 64 -8.58 13.84 8.89
CA VAL A 64 -7.46 13.09 8.30
C VAL A 64 -6.09 13.66 8.72
N ARG A 65 -6.01 14.97 8.93
CA ARG A 65 -4.80 15.67 9.39
C ARG A 65 -4.51 15.44 10.87
N ARG A 66 -5.53 15.46 11.74
CA ARG A 66 -5.34 15.40 13.21
C ARG A 66 -5.47 14.01 13.81
N GLU A 67 -6.41 13.20 13.32
CA GLU A 67 -6.77 11.91 13.91
C GLU A 67 -5.90 10.76 13.41
N ALA A 68 -5.84 9.67 14.18
CA ALA A 68 -5.16 8.44 13.76
C ALA A 68 -5.88 7.80 12.58
N LYS A 69 -5.13 7.14 11.68
CA LYS A 69 -5.70 6.41 10.53
C LYS A 69 -6.87 5.45 10.91
N PRO A 70 -6.77 4.59 11.95
CA PRO A 70 -7.87 3.71 12.34
C PRO A 70 -9.07 4.45 12.93
N VAL A 71 -8.86 5.58 13.59
CA VAL A 71 -9.94 6.40 14.17
C VAL A 71 -10.79 6.98 13.02
N VAL A 72 -10.15 7.63 12.03
CA VAL A 72 -10.85 8.13 10.84
C VAL A 72 -11.55 6.99 10.09
N ALA A 73 -10.90 5.84 9.96
CA ALA A 73 -11.47 4.70 9.26
C ALA A 73 -12.75 4.15 9.94
N TYR A 74 -12.75 4.10 11.27
CA TYR A 74 -13.92 3.73 12.06
C TYR A 74 -15.07 4.72 11.85
N HIS A 75 -14.82 6.01 12.09
CA HIS A 75 -15.86 7.05 12.09
C HIS A 75 -16.50 7.30 10.72
N TRP A 76 -15.72 7.25 9.64
CA TRP A 76 -16.24 7.46 8.26
C TRP A 76 -16.53 6.16 7.51
N GLY A 77 -16.45 5.00 8.17
CA GLY A 77 -16.91 3.75 7.55
C GLY A 77 -16.00 3.26 6.41
N VAL A 78 -14.71 3.60 6.42
CA VAL A 78 -13.74 3.28 5.34
C VAL A 78 -12.65 2.32 5.83
N SER A 79 -11.79 1.85 4.92
CA SER A 79 -10.60 1.07 5.31
C SER A 79 -9.46 1.99 5.73
N ILE A 80 -8.55 1.48 6.56
CA ILE A 80 -7.31 2.19 6.93
C ILE A 80 -6.49 2.54 5.69
N ILE A 81 -6.51 1.66 4.68
CA ILE A 81 -5.81 1.88 3.40
C ILE A 81 -6.39 3.10 2.66
N THR A 82 -7.70 3.31 2.71
CA THR A 82 -8.32 4.52 2.14
C THR A 82 -7.81 5.77 2.83
N VAL A 83 -7.77 5.78 4.17
CA VAL A 83 -7.24 6.92 4.95
C VAL A 83 -5.76 7.15 4.68
N TYR A 84 -4.97 6.08 4.53
CA TYR A 84 -3.58 6.17 4.11
C TYR A 84 -3.44 6.90 2.76
N LYS A 85 -4.25 6.54 1.77
CA LYS A 85 -4.26 7.23 0.47
C LYS A 85 -4.66 8.69 0.61
N TRP A 86 -5.67 9.00 1.42
CA TRP A 86 -6.05 10.38 1.70
C TRP A 86 -4.92 11.19 2.32
N ARG A 87 -4.20 10.63 3.31
CA ARG A 87 -3.04 11.29 3.91
C ARG A 87 -1.94 11.57 2.88
N LYS A 88 -1.67 10.64 1.96
CA LYS A 88 -0.70 10.85 0.87
C LYS A 88 -1.11 11.99 -0.05
N VAL A 89 -2.38 12.03 -0.47
CA VAL A 89 -2.92 13.12 -1.32
C VAL A 89 -2.87 14.47 -0.60
N LEU A 90 -3.13 14.49 0.70
CA LEU A 90 -3.17 15.71 1.52
C LEU A 90 -1.80 16.14 2.09
N GLY A 91 -0.72 15.42 1.80
CA GLY A 91 0.63 15.72 2.33
C GLY A 91 0.75 15.57 3.85
N VAL A 92 -0.09 14.75 4.49
CA VAL A 92 -0.10 14.60 5.95
C VAL A 92 1.09 13.76 6.40
N LYS A 93 1.85 14.27 7.38
CA LYS A 93 2.94 13.55 8.04
C LYS A 93 2.45 12.20 8.60
N GLU A 94 3.39 11.26 8.74
CA GLU A 94 3.07 9.93 9.26
C GLU A 94 2.54 9.98 10.70
N TRP A 95 3.15 10.85 11.51
CA TRP A 95 2.79 11.09 12.89
C TRP A 95 1.91 12.34 13.05
N ASN A 96 0.88 12.23 13.90
CA ASN A 96 0.01 13.33 14.31
C ASN A 96 -0.51 13.10 15.74
N GLU A 97 -1.27 14.06 16.27
CA GLU A 97 -1.85 14.02 17.62
C GLU A 97 -2.62 12.72 17.87
N GLY A 98 -3.49 12.33 16.94
CA GLY A 98 -4.27 11.10 17.04
C GLY A 98 -3.40 9.84 17.03
N SER A 99 -2.37 9.76 16.16
CA SER A 99 -1.41 8.65 16.18
C SER A 99 -0.71 8.53 17.55
N SER A 100 -0.38 9.66 18.17
CA SER A 100 0.24 9.71 19.50
C SER A 100 -0.69 9.18 20.59
N LYS A 101 -1.94 9.66 20.62
CA LYS A 101 -2.95 9.18 21.57
C LYS A 101 -3.21 7.68 21.41
N LEU A 102 -3.32 7.21 20.17
CA LEU A 102 -3.53 5.79 19.90
C LEU A 102 -2.36 4.93 20.37
N LEU A 103 -1.13 5.39 20.17
CA LEU A 103 0.05 4.68 20.67
C LEU A 103 0.06 4.61 22.20
N ARG A 104 -0.24 5.72 22.88
CA ARG A 104 -0.37 5.73 24.35
C ARG A 104 -1.46 4.76 24.81
N TYR A 105 -2.62 4.77 24.17
CA TYR A 105 -3.70 3.82 24.46
C TYR A 105 -3.24 2.36 24.24
N ALA A 106 -2.54 2.06 23.13
CA ALA A 106 -2.10 0.70 22.84
C ALA A 106 -1.07 0.19 23.86
N ARG A 107 -0.21 1.06 24.39
CA ARG A 107 0.72 0.73 25.49
C ARG A 107 -0.04 0.39 26.78
N MET A 108 -1.04 1.20 27.13
CA MET A 108 -1.86 0.97 28.32
C MET A 108 -2.78 -0.26 28.21
N ALA A 109 -3.26 -0.57 27.01
CA ALA A 109 -4.22 -1.65 26.78
C ALA A 109 -3.60 -3.05 26.71
N GLY A 110 -2.27 -3.17 26.78
CA GLY A 110 -1.58 -4.46 26.77
C GLY A 110 -1.98 -5.35 25.59
N GLU A 111 -2.40 -6.58 25.88
CA GLU A 111 -2.84 -7.58 24.88
C GLU A 111 -4.04 -7.14 24.06
N ALA A 112 -5.00 -6.43 24.66
CA ALA A 112 -6.17 -5.89 23.94
C ALA A 112 -5.78 -4.83 22.88
N GLY A 113 -4.56 -4.29 22.98
CA GLY A 113 -3.97 -3.38 22.00
C GLY A 113 -3.22 -4.08 20.85
N ARG A 114 -2.91 -5.38 20.96
CA ARG A 114 -2.10 -6.14 19.99
C ARG A 114 -2.93 -6.59 18.79
N GLY A 115 -2.34 -6.52 17.60
CA GLY A 115 -2.93 -7.02 16.36
C GLY A 115 -3.14 -5.96 15.28
N SER A 116 -3.69 -6.41 14.15
CA SER A 116 -3.89 -5.53 12.99
C SER A 116 -4.94 -4.48 13.28
N SER A 117 -4.53 -3.20 13.30
CA SER A 117 -5.47 -2.08 13.42
C SER A 117 -6.57 -2.14 12.37
N ASN A 118 -6.28 -2.66 11.17
CA ASN A 118 -7.29 -2.82 10.13
C ASN A 118 -8.34 -3.87 10.52
N ALA A 119 -7.92 -5.00 11.08
CA ALA A 119 -8.85 -6.03 11.56
C ALA A 119 -9.74 -5.48 12.69
N MET A 120 -9.16 -4.76 13.65
CA MET A 120 -9.92 -4.12 14.75
C MET A 120 -10.97 -3.13 14.22
N VAL A 121 -10.60 -2.28 13.25
CA VAL A 121 -11.58 -1.39 12.60
C VAL A 121 -12.66 -2.20 11.90
N MET A 122 -12.31 -3.23 11.12
CA MET A 122 -13.32 -4.04 10.42
C MET A 122 -14.29 -4.72 11.38
N ALA A 123 -13.79 -5.23 12.51
CA ALA A 123 -14.60 -5.87 13.53
C ALA A 123 -15.54 -4.86 14.20
N ALA A 124 -15.05 -3.68 14.56
CA ALA A 124 -15.81 -2.69 15.32
C ALA A 124 -16.78 -1.83 14.48
N ASN A 125 -16.56 -1.72 13.17
CA ASN A 125 -17.28 -0.76 12.32
C ASN A 125 -18.75 -1.15 12.07
N PRO A 126 -19.72 -0.39 12.63
CA PRO A 126 -21.15 -0.74 12.56
C PRO A 126 -21.68 -0.83 11.12
N ARG A 127 -21.16 0.03 10.23
CA ARG A 127 -21.49 0.05 8.81
C ARG A 127 -21.38 -1.31 8.13
N ARG A 128 -20.32 -2.04 8.46
CA ARG A 128 -20.04 -3.34 7.81
C ARG A 128 -21.02 -4.42 8.24
N ARG A 129 -21.62 -4.25 9.41
CA ARG A 129 -22.63 -5.16 9.97
C ARG A 129 -24.04 -4.80 9.47
N SER A 130 -24.26 -3.58 8.97
CA SER A 130 -25.59 -3.12 8.55
C SER A 130 -26.19 -3.96 7.41
N ALA A 131 -27.48 -4.30 7.54
CA ALA A 131 -28.18 -5.11 6.55
C ALA A 131 -28.22 -4.43 5.17
N ARG A 132 -28.32 -3.10 5.15
CA ARG A 132 -28.26 -2.28 3.93
C ARG A 132 -26.91 -2.44 3.22
N PHE A 133 -25.81 -2.35 3.96
CA PHE A 133 -24.47 -2.51 3.39
C PHE A 133 -24.25 -3.92 2.85
N ARG A 134 -24.65 -4.95 3.61
CA ARG A 134 -24.56 -6.36 3.16
C ARG A 134 -25.34 -6.61 1.88
N ARG A 135 -26.59 -6.13 1.79
CA ARG A 135 -27.42 -6.21 0.58
C ARG A 135 -26.78 -5.51 -0.63
N LEU A 136 -26.28 -4.29 -0.44
CA LEU A 136 -25.61 -3.53 -1.51
C LEU A 136 -24.35 -4.26 -2.03
N MET A 137 -23.53 -4.80 -1.13
CA MET A 137 -22.32 -5.53 -1.49
C MET A 137 -22.65 -6.85 -2.21
N LYS A 138 -23.67 -7.59 -1.75
CA LYS A 138 -24.18 -8.80 -2.42
C LYS A 138 -24.64 -8.49 -3.85
N LYS A 139 -25.49 -7.47 -4.04
CA LYS A 139 -25.98 -7.04 -5.37
C LYS A 139 -24.82 -6.73 -6.32
N ARG A 140 -23.79 -6.03 -5.84
CA ARG A 140 -22.60 -5.68 -6.65
C ARG A 140 -21.71 -6.87 -6.96
N ALA A 141 -21.54 -7.80 -6.00
CA ALA A 141 -20.80 -9.02 -6.24
C ALA A 141 -21.48 -9.86 -7.32
N LEU A 142 -22.79 -10.08 -7.23
CA LEU A 142 -23.59 -10.78 -8.24
C LEU A 142 -23.51 -10.11 -9.61
N ALA A 143 -23.67 -8.78 -9.68
CA ALA A 143 -23.54 -8.03 -10.94
C ALA A 143 -22.13 -8.12 -11.55
N ARG A 144 -21.09 -8.30 -10.73
CA ARG A 144 -19.74 -8.58 -11.21
C ARG A 144 -19.66 -10.00 -11.76
N ILE A 145 -20.12 -11.02 -11.01
CA ILE A 145 -20.13 -12.42 -11.46
C ILE A 145 -20.84 -12.54 -12.80
N LYS A 146 -22.03 -11.95 -12.93
CA LYS A 146 -22.79 -11.97 -14.20
C LYS A 146 -21.98 -11.41 -15.37
N ARG A 147 -21.14 -10.41 -15.12
CA ARG A 147 -20.31 -9.76 -16.16
C ARG A 147 -19.01 -10.51 -16.45
N THR A 148 -18.37 -11.08 -15.43
CA THR A 148 -16.99 -11.58 -15.52
C THR A 148 -16.87 -13.09 -15.32
N GLY A 149 -17.98 -13.80 -15.12
CA GLY A 149 -18.04 -15.24 -14.83
C GLY A 149 -17.43 -15.67 -13.48
N SER A 150 -16.72 -14.77 -12.80
CA SER A 150 -15.97 -15.06 -11.58
C SER A 150 -16.10 -13.93 -10.56
N LEU A 151 -16.18 -14.31 -9.28
CA LEU A 151 -16.10 -13.40 -8.13
C LEU A 151 -14.75 -12.69 -8.05
N ASP A 152 -13.69 -13.32 -8.54
CA ASP A 152 -12.31 -12.91 -8.31
C ASP A 152 -11.51 -12.87 -9.62
N VAL A 153 -11.89 -11.95 -10.51
CA VAL A 153 -11.30 -11.72 -11.86
C VAL A 153 -9.77 -11.63 -11.82
N LYS A 154 -9.21 -11.11 -10.71
CA LYS A 154 -7.75 -10.98 -10.54
C LYS A 154 -7.07 -12.22 -9.97
N ARG A 155 -7.79 -13.14 -9.32
CA ARG A 155 -7.15 -14.26 -8.60
C ARG A 155 -7.07 -15.57 -9.38
N ARG A 156 -7.69 -15.72 -10.55
CA ARG A 156 -7.67 -17.01 -11.26
C ARG A 156 -7.72 -16.87 -12.79
N ARG A 157 -6.75 -16.18 -13.39
CA ARG A 157 -6.26 -16.66 -14.70
C ARG A 157 -5.13 -17.66 -14.37
N PRO A 158 -5.40 -18.98 -14.41
CA PRO A 158 -4.37 -19.98 -14.16
C PRO A 158 -3.18 -19.72 -15.09
N TRP A 159 -1.97 -20.00 -14.61
CA TRP A 159 -0.78 -19.93 -15.47
C TRP A 159 -0.80 -21.14 -16.40
N THR A 160 -0.84 -20.91 -17.71
CA THR A 160 -0.70 -22.00 -18.68
C THR A 160 0.74 -22.52 -18.69
N ALA A 161 0.95 -23.72 -19.23
CA ALA A 161 2.30 -24.27 -19.41
C ALA A 161 3.15 -23.35 -20.31
N GLU A 162 2.57 -22.82 -21.39
CA GLU A 162 3.21 -21.86 -22.30
C GLU A 162 3.65 -20.59 -21.57
N GLU A 163 2.78 -20.02 -20.74
CA GLU A 163 3.11 -18.81 -19.97
C GLU A 163 4.22 -19.06 -18.95
N ASN A 164 4.30 -20.27 -18.37
CA ASN A 164 5.41 -20.64 -17.50
C ASN A 164 6.72 -20.82 -18.28
N LYS A 165 6.67 -21.33 -19.54
CA LYS A 165 7.86 -21.42 -20.41
C LYS A 165 8.45 -20.06 -20.78
N LEU A 166 7.64 -19.01 -20.79
CA LEU A 166 8.13 -17.63 -21.02
C LEU A 166 8.94 -17.10 -19.83
N LEU A 167 8.65 -17.58 -18.61
CA LEU A 167 9.38 -17.19 -17.41
C LEU A 167 10.77 -17.81 -17.45
N GLY A 168 11.82 -16.99 -17.36
CA GLY A 168 13.21 -17.46 -17.44
C GLY A 168 13.81 -17.44 -18.84
N ARG A 169 13.02 -17.16 -19.88
CA ARG A 169 13.51 -16.83 -21.23
C ARG A 169 13.40 -15.33 -21.52
N LEU A 170 12.33 -14.70 -21.06
CA LEU A 170 12.07 -13.27 -21.23
C LEU A 170 12.19 -12.53 -19.91
N THR A 171 12.45 -11.23 -20.00
CA THR A 171 12.43 -10.36 -18.82
C THR A 171 11.06 -10.39 -18.15
N ASP A 172 11.01 -10.10 -16.83
CA ASP A 172 9.73 -10.01 -16.11
C ASP A 172 8.77 -8.96 -16.75
N ASP A 173 9.33 -7.98 -17.48
CA ASP A 173 8.61 -6.91 -18.18
C ASP A 173 8.08 -7.35 -19.56
N GLU A 174 8.90 -8.04 -20.37
CA GLU A 174 8.45 -8.60 -21.65
C GLU A 174 7.46 -9.76 -21.46
N ALA A 175 7.68 -10.61 -20.46
CA ALA A 175 6.73 -11.65 -20.10
C ALA A 175 5.41 -11.05 -19.60
N ALA A 176 5.44 -9.89 -18.94
CA ALA A 176 4.21 -9.16 -18.58
C ALA A 176 3.48 -8.64 -19.82
N ALA A 177 4.20 -8.04 -20.77
CA ALA A 177 3.63 -7.56 -22.03
C ALA A 177 2.99 -8.69 -22.85
N ARG A 178 3.70 -9.82 -23.01
CA ARG A 178 3.20 -10.98 -23.78
C ARG A 178 2.04 -11.72 -23.10
N THR A 179 2.06 -11.86 -21.78
CA THR A 179 1.01 -12.59 -21.07
C THR A 179 -0.19 -11.72 -20.69
N GLY A 180 -0.13 -10.40 -20.90
CA GLY A 180 -1.13 -9.44 -20.43
C GLY A 180 -1.27 -9.41 -18.89
N ARG A 181 -0.31 -9.99 -18.15
CA ARG A 181 -0.28 -9.97 -16.69
C ARG A 181 0.54 -8.80 -16.19
N THR A 182 0.28 -8.37 -14.96
CA THR A 182 1.15 -7.37 -14.31
C THR A 182 2.54 -7.96 -14.07
N ARG A 183 3.61 -7.16 -14.26
CA ARG A 183 5.00 -7.49 -13.90
C ARG A 183 5.16 -8.16 -12.53
N ARG A 184 4.43 -7.69 -11.52
CA ARG A 184 4.47 -8.27 -10.17
C ARG A 184 3.90 -9.69 -10.09
N ALA A 185 2.90 -10.02 -10.90
CA ALA A 185 2.35 -11.37 -10.98
C ALA A 185 3.36 -12.33 -11.63
N VAL A 186 4.02 -11.89 -12.72
CA VAL A 186 5.11 -12.60 -13.41
C VAL A 186 6.27 -12.88 -12.44
N LEU A 187 6.78 -11.84 -11.77
CA LEU A 187 7.85 -11.95 -10.78
C LEU A 187 7.49 -12.89 -9.62
N THR A 188 6.26 -12.83 -9.12
CA THR A 188 5.80 -13.71 -8.04
C THR A 188 5.71 -15.17 -8.52
N ARG A 189 5.19 -15.41 -9.72
CA ARG A 189 5.11 -16.76 -10.30
C ARG A 189 6.49 -17.34 -10.54
N ARG A 190 7.37 -16.55 -11.17
CA ARG A 190 8.76 -16.92 -11.44
C ARG A 190 9.48 -17.34 -10.15
N ARG A 191 9.37 -16.52 -9.08
CA ARG A 191 9.94 -16.86 -7.77
C ARG A 191 9.37 -18.15 -7.17
N ARG A 192 8.06 -18.40 -7.32
CA ARG A 192 7.42 -19.64 -6.84
C ARG A 192 7.87 -20.89 -7.60
N LEU A 193 8.18 -20.75 -8.89
CA LEU A 193 8.72 -21.83 -9.71
C LEU A 193 10.25 -21.97 -9.55
N GLY A 194 10.90 -21.14 -8.74
CA GLY A 194 12.36 -21.15 -8.58
C GLY A 194 13.13 -20.69 -9.82
N VAL A 195 12.44 -20.15 -10.83
CA VAL A 195 13.05 -19.80 -12.12
C VAL A 195 13.83 -18.48 -11.98
N LYS A 196 15.07 -18.46 -12.47
CA LYS A 196 15.88 -17.23 -12.49
C LYS A 196 15.35 -16.29 -13.59
N CYS A 197 15.36 -14.98 -13.34
CA CYS A 197 14.99 -14.02 -14.40
C CYS A 197 16.19 -13.87 -15.35
N PRO A 198 16.00 -13.80 -16.67
CA PRO A 198 17.11 -13.59 -17.62
C PRO A 198 17.85 -12.28 -17.37
N THR A 199 17.11 -11.23 -17.02
CA THR A 199 17.63 -9.87 -16.75
C THR A 199 17.65 -9.52 -15.28
N CYS A 200 17.56 -10.51 -14.39
CA CYS A 200 17.95 -10.25 -13.03
C CYS A 200 19.43 -9.85 -13.08
N SER A 201 19.70 -8.56 -12.87
CA SER A 201 21.03 -7.97 -12.65
C SER A 201 21.71 -8.46 -11.36
N TRP A 202 21.43 -9.70 -10.96
CA TRP A 202 22.53 -10.60 -10.62
C TRP A 202 23.31 -10.81 -11.92
N ALA A 203 24.07 -9.79 -12.38
CA ALA A 203 25.21 -10.13 -13.21
C ALA A 203 25.93 -11.19 -12.38
N HIS A 204 25.98 -12.39 -12.95
CA HIS A 204 26.53 -13.52 -12.26
C HIS A 204 27.94 -13.08 -11.95
N TRP A 205 28.23 -12.88 -10.67
CA TRP A 205 29.59 -12.62 -10.25
C TRP A 205 30.37 -13.84 -10.72
N THR A 206 31.10 -13.67 -11.82
CA THR A 206 32.02 -14.70 -12.28
C THR A 206 33.10 -14.85 -11.23
N ALA A 207 33.84 -15.96 -11.25
CA ALA A 207 34.98 -16.12 -10.36
C ALA A 207 35.94 -14.92 -10.49
N ASP A 208 36.22 -14.52 -11.73
CA ASP A 208 37.06 -13.37 -12.08
C ASP A 208 36.55 -12.05 -11.50
N GLN A 209 35.24 -11.78 -11.64
CA GLN A 209 34.63 -10.57 -11.08
C GLN A 209 34.67 -10.55 -9.55
N THR A 210 34.54 -11.72 -8.93
CA THR A 210 34.59 -11.86 -7.48
C THR A 210 36.01 -11.60 -6.96
N GLN A 211 37.04 -12.00 -7.71
CA GLN A 211 38.45 -11.76 -7.39
C GLN A 211 38.83 -10.28 -7.49
N LEU A 212 38.13 -9.50 -8.32
CA LEU A 212 38.33 -8.05 -8.45
C LEU A 212 37.70 -7.24 -7.30
N LEU A 213 36.93 -7.86 -6.40
CA LEU A 213 36.37 -7.15 -5.25
C LEU A 213 37.46 -6.79 -4.25
N GLY A 214 37.56 -5.50 -3.91
CA GLY A 214 38.55 -5.00 -2.94
C GLY A 214 39.93 -4.70 -3.53
N THR A 215 40.16 -4.93 -4.82
CA THR A 215 41.42 -4.59 -5.51
C THR A 215 41.48 -3.13 -5.99
N MET A 216 40.31 -2.50 -6.14
CA MET A 216 40.18 -1.10 -6.58
C MET A 216 38.92 -0.46 -5.95
N PRO A 217 38.77 0.88 -6.02
CA PRO A 217 37.60 1.57 -5.48
C PRO A 217 36.28 1.04 -6.09
N ASP A 218 35.26 0.85 -5.25
CA ASP A 218 33.95 0.32 -5.65
C ASP A 218 33.30 1.12 -6.80
N ARG A 219 33.62 2.42 -6.95
CA ARG A 219 33.13 3.29 -8.03
C ARG A 219 33.77 2.96 -9.39
N GLU A 220 35.08 2.75 -9.42
CA GLU A 220 35.81 2.40 -10.63
C GLU A 220 35.44 0.98 -11.07
N LEU A 221 35.31 0.06 -10.10
CA LEU A 221 34.85 -1.30 -10.36
C LEU A 221 33.41 -1.36 -10.90
N ALA A 222 32.53 -0.46 -10.42
CA ALA A 222 31.15 -0.35 -10.88
C ALA A 222 31.08 0.06 -12.36
N GLN A 223 31.88 1.04 -12.76
CA GLN A 223 31.96 1.47 -14.16
C GLN A 223 32.52 0.35 -15.05
N ARG A 224 33.55 -0.36 -14.60
CA ARG A 224 34.22 -1.41 -15.38
C ARG A 224 33.37 -2.66 -15.59
N LEU A 225 32.56 -3.05 -14.60
CA LEU A 225 31.74 -4.27 -14.65
C LEU A 225 30.28 -4.03 -15.06
N GLY A 226 29.87 -2.78 -15.35
CA GLY A 226 28.47 -2.45 -15.62
C GLY A 226 27.55 -2.68 -14.41
N HIS A 227 28.12 -2.64 -13.20
CA HIS A 227 27.39 -2.82 -11.95
C HIS A 227 27.07 -1.47 -11.30
N THR A 228 26.08 -1.44 -10.41
CA THR A 228 25.85 -0.27 -9.56
C THR A 228 26.77 -0.31 -8.34
N THR A 229 27.29 0.84 -7.90
CA THR A 229 28.16 0.94 -6.71
C THR A 229 27.54 0.27 -5.47
N PRO A 230 26.22 0.41 -5.18
CA PRO A 230 25.59 -0.31 -4.09
C PRO A 230 25.62 -1.85 -4.25
N SER A 231 25.51 -2.36 -5.47
CA SER A 231 25.57 -3.81 -5.75
C SER A 231 26.94 -4.39 -5.36
N ILE A 232 28.01 -3.69 -5.71
CA ILE A 232 29.40 -4.06 -5.37
C ILE A 232 29.61 -4.01 -3.85
N ALA A 233 29.22 -2.92 -3.19
CA ALA A 233 29.34 -2.77 -1.75
C ALA A 233 28.54 -3.81 -0.96
N ILE A 234 27.38 -4.26 -1.47
CA ILE A 234 26.59 -5.34 -0.87
C ILE A 234 27.31 -6.69 -1.05
N LYS A 235 27.80 -6.99 -2.26
CA LYS A 235 28.52 -8.25 -2.53
C LYS A 235 29.81 -8.35 -1.72
N ARG A 236 30.61 -7.28 -1.69
CA ARG A 236 31.84 -7.16 -0.91
C ARG A 236 31.60 -7.44 0.58
N ARG A 237 30.59 -6.81 1.17
CA ARG A 237 30.18 -7.07 2.56
C ARG A 237 29.72 -8.50 2.79
N ARG A 238 28.98 -9.09 1.84
CA ARG A 238 28.49 -10.48 1.93
C ARG A 238 29.64 -11.50 1.91
N LEU A 239 30.74 -11.19 1.22
CA LEU A 239 31.96 -11.99 1.16
C LEU A 239 33.00 -11.57 2.22
N ARG A 240 32.68 -10.64 3.11
CA ARG A 240 33.58 -10.10 4.15
C ARG A 240 34.88 -9.49 3.62
N ILE A 241 34.87 -8.98 2.39
CA ILE A 241 36.02 -8.32 1.78
C ILE A 241 36.07 -6.85 2.24
N PRO A 242 37.20 -6.34 2.76
CA PRO A 242 37.36 -4.93 3.12
C PRO A 242 37.25 -3.99 1.91
N ALA A 243 36.91 -2.72 2.14
CA ALA A 243 36.94 -1.73 1.08
C ALA A 243 38.39 -1.44 0.70
N PHE A 244 38.65 -1.22 -0.59
CA PHE A 244 39.98 -0.80 -1.04
C PHE A 244 40.34 0.54 -0.37
N ARG A 245 41.44 0.57 0.37
CA ARG A 245 42.08 1.81 0.84
C ARG A 245 43.23 2.12 -0.11
N ARG A 246 43.23 3.29 -0.76
CA ARG A 246 44.48 3.80 -1.35
C ARG A 246 45.42 4.07 -0.18
N GLY A 247 46.57 3.39 -0.17
CA GLY A 247 47.63 3.69 0.78
C GLY A 247 48.03 5.15 0.66
N GLU A 248 48.25 5.76 1.82
CA GLU A 248 48.92 7.04 1.97
C GLU A 248 50.18 7.03 1.12
N GLN A 249 50.29 7.97 0.19
CA GLN A 249 51.56 8.28 -0.42
C GLN A 249 52.46 8.74 0.72
N GLN A 250 53.48 7.94 1.05
CA GLN A 250 54.64 8.42 1.78
C GLN A 250 55.25 9.53 0.93
N THR A 251 54.93 10.77 1.27
CA THR A 251 55.70 11.93 0.88
C THR A 251 57.01 11.88 1.68
N ASN A 252 58.09 11.45 1.02
CA ASN A 252 59.44 11.87 1.39
C ASN A 252 59.61 13.35 1.04
#